data_AF-A0A7J0CB52-F1
#
_entry.id   AF-A0A7J0CB52-F1
#
_cell.length_a   1.000
_cell.length_b   1.000
_cell.length_c   1.000
_cell.angle_alpha   90.00
_cell.angle_beta   90.00
_cell.angle_gamma   90.00
#
_symmetry.space_group_name_H-M   'P 1'
#
loop_
_entity.id
_entity.type
_entity.pdbx_description
1 polymer ?
#
loop_
_entity_poly.entity_id
_entity_poly.type
_entity_poly.pdbx_seq_one_letter_code
_entity_poly.pdbx_strand_id
1 'polypeptide(L)'
;MHTTALSKGAGRAAPVAPAAAPAVDAKAALRELASAARRSADAHTTALLEAEPEFARLLASVAAAGAVHAYLLTELAKDTAS
;
A
#
# COMPACT_ATOMS: atom_id res chain seq x y z
N MET A 1 -2.75 23.18 -11.25
CA MET A 1 -4.14 22.72 -11.46
C MET A 1 -4.38 21.25 -11.05
N HIS A 2 -3.66 20.70 -10.05
CA HIS A 2 -3.81 19.29 -9.61
C HIS A 2 -4.55 19.10 -8.27
N THR A 3 -4.69 20.15 -7.47
CA THR A 3 -5.28 20.08 -6.12
C THR A 3 -6.81 20.04 -6.13
N THR A 4 -7.45 20.49 -7.21
CA THR A 4 -8.91 20.49 -7.34
C THR A 4 -9.49 19.07 -7.49
N ALA A 5 -8.72 18.10 -7.97
CA ALA A 5 -9.16 16.71 -8.06
C ALA A 5 -9.31 16.06 -6.68
N LEU A 6 -8.46 16.40 -5.69
CA LEU A 6 -8.55 15.86 -4.34
C LEU A 6 -9.78 16.39 -3.57
N SER A 7 -10.30 17.56 -3.93
CA SER A 7 -11.42 18.19 -3.22
C SER A 7 -12.78 17.51 -3.48
N LYS A 8 -12.95 16.78 -4.59
CA LYS A 8 -14.26 16.21 -4.98
C LYS A 8 -14.63 14.91 -4.23
N GLY A 9 -13.81 14.47 -3.28
CA GLY A 9 -14.03 13.25 -2.49
C GLY A 9 -14.48 13.45 -1.04
N ALA A 10 -14.59 14.69 -0.55
CA ALA A 10 -14.92 14.97 0.85
C ALA A 10 -16.42 14.82 1.17
N GLY A 11 -17.03 13.70 0.76
CA GLY A 11 -18.28 13.24 1.33
C GLY A 11 -17.94 12.46 2.59
N ARG A 12 -18.39 12.91 3.77
CA ARG A 12 -18.38 12.11 5.00
C ARG A 12 -19.30 10.91 4.75
N ALA A 13 -18.73 9.80 4.26
CA ALA A 13 -19.44 8.53 4.22
C ALA A 13 -19.87 8.19 5.65
N ALA A 14 -21.15 7.89 5.83
CA ALA A 14 -21.61 7.25 7.07
C ALA A 14 -20.77 5.97 7.29
N PRO A 15 -20.42 5.61 8.53
CA PRO A 15 -19.69 4.39 8.77
C PRO A 15 -20.55 3.21 8.31
N VAL A 16 -20.27 2.68 7.13
CA VAL A 16 -20.75 1.36 6.73
C VAL A 16 -20.07 0.38 7.67
N ALA A 17 -20.87 -0.33 8.46
CA ALA A 17 -20.35 -1.47 9.22
C ALA A 17 -19.72 -2.43 8.20
N PRO A 18 -18.41 -2.75 8.33
CA PRO A 18 -17.79 -3.68 7.40
C PRO A 18 -18.53 -5.01 7.53
N ALA A 19 -18.91 -5.60 6.39
CA ALA A 19 -19.37 -6.97 6.38
C ALA A 19 -18.30 -7.85 7.03
N ALA A 20 -18.72 -8.85 7.81
CA ALA A 20 -17.80 -9.79 8.44
C ALA A 20 -16.91 -10.39 7.34
N ALA A 21 -15.60 -10.17 7.45
CA ALA A 21 -14.66 -10.78 6.54
C ALA A 21 -14.74 -12.32 6.69
N PRO A 22 -14.57 -13.09 5.60
CA PRO A 22 -14.48 -14.53 5.71
C PRO A 22 -13.37 -14.91 6.69
N ALA A 23 -13.57 -15.98 7.45
CA ALA A 23 -12.55 -16.51 8.35
C ALA A 23 -11.35 -16.96 7.50
N VAL A 24 -10.30 -16.16 7.50
CA VAL A 24 -9.03 -16.43 6.83
C VAL A 24 -7.93 -16.56 7.88
N ASP A 25 -6.93 -17.39 7.60
CA ASP A 25 -5.73 -17.45 8.41
C ASP A 25 -5.03 -16.09 8.38
N ALA A 26 -5.07 -15.36 9.50
CA ALA A 26 -4.59 -13.99 9.59
C ALA A 26 -3.12 -13.87 9.16
N LYS A 27 -2.30 -14.87 9.50
CA LYS A 27 -0.89 -14.92 9.13
C LYS A 27 -0.70 -15.07 7.62
N ALA A 28 -1.43 -15.97 6.97
CA ALA A 28 -1.41 -16.12 5.52
C ALA A 28 -1.88 -14.84 4.82
N ALA A 29 -2.95 -14.23 5.31
CA ALA A 29 -3.47 -12.98 4.76
C ALA A 29 -2.45 -11.83 4.87
N LEU A 30 -1.77 -11.69 6.01
CA LEU A 30 -0.70 -10.69 6.19
C LEU A 30 0.49 -10.94 5.25
N ARG A 31 0.88 -12.19 5.05
CA ARG A 31 1.96 -12.56 4.11
C ARG A 31 1.59 -12.24 2.66
N GLU A 32 0.36 -12.57 2.27
CA GLU A 32 -0.15 -12.24 0.95
C GLU A 32 -0.15 -10.73 0.73
N LEU A 33 -0.65 -9.96 1.70
CA LEU A 33 -0.67 -8.50 1.64
C LEU A 33 0.74 -7.91 1.58
N ALA A 34 1.69 -8.43 2.38
CA ALA A 34 3.09 -8.03 2.33
C ALA A 34 3.70 -8.26 0.93
N SER A 35 3.39 -9.42 0.32
CA SER A 35 3.86 -9.74 -1.03
C SER A 35 3.28 -8.79 -2.08
N ALA A 36 2.00 -8.41 -1.95
CA ALA A 36 1.34 -7.47 -2.85
C ALA A 36 1.95 -6.07 -2.71
N ALA A 37 2.17 -5.59 -1.48
CA ALA A 37 2.83 -4.32 -1.23
C ALA A 37 4.24 -4.29 -1.84
N ARG A 38 5.00 -5.38 -1.71
CA ARG A 38 6.33 -5.50 -2.33
C ARG A 38 6.28 -5.41 -3.85
N ARG A 39 5.36 -6.16 -4.50
CA ARG A 39 5.20 -6.10 -5.97
C ARG A 39 4.87 -4.69 -6.46
N SER A 40 3.99 -3.97 -5.76
CA SER A 40 3.67 -2.57 -6.11
C SER A 40 4.87 -1.64 -5.96
N ALA A 41 5.64 -1.78 -4.87
CA ALA A 41 6.87 -1.01 -4.66
C ALA A 41 7.93 -1.29 -5.74
N ASP A 42 8.11 -2.56 -6.11
CA ASP A 42 9.02 -2.96 -7.17
C ASP A 42 8.56 -2.39 -8.53
N ALA A 43 7.26 -2.41 -8.83
CA ALA A 43 6.71 -1.81 -10.05
C ALA A 43 6.95 -0.28 -10.13
N HIS A 44 6.81 0.45 -9.02
CA HIS A 44 7.16 1.87 -8.96
C HIS A 44 8.66 2.10 -9.14
N THR A 45 9.50 1.21 -8.60
CA THR A 45 10.96 1.23 -8.77
C THR A 45 11.37 0.96 -10.21
N THR A 46 10.64 0.12 -10.94
CA THR A 46 10.86 -0.05 -12.39
C THR A 46 10.40 1.19 -13.16
N ALA A 47 9.23 1.74 -12.83
CA ALA A 47 8.66 2.87 -13.55
C ALA A 47 9.50 4.15 -13.47
N LEU A 48 10.24 4.37 -12.38
CA LEU A 48 11.08 5.56 -12.24
C LEU A 48 12.28 5.59 -13.19
N LEU A 49 12.69 4.44 -13.76
CA LEU A 49 13.82 4.37 -14.71
C LEU A 49 13.50 5.11 -16.02
N GLU A 50 12.22 5.18 -16.37
CA GLU A 50 11.71 5.81 -17.60
C GLU A 50 11.05 7.17 -17.32
N ALA A 51 11.14 7.68 -16.09
CA ALA A 51 10.45 8.88 -15.65
C ALA A 51 11.34 10.13 -15.68
N GLU A 52 10.73 11.28 -15.98
CA GLU A 52 11.37 12.60 -15.81
C GLU A 52 11.79 12.83 -14.33
N PRO A 53 12.83 13.63 -14.06
CA PRO A 53 13.49 13.69 -12.75
C PRO A 53 12.55 13.97 -11.55
N GLU A 54 11.65 14.94 -11.68
CA GLU A 54 10.68 15.27 -10.62
C GLU A 54 9.70 14.12 -10.36
N PHE A 55 9.22 13.44 -11.41
CA PHE A 55 8.31 12.30 -11.27
C PHE A 55 9.04 11.07 -10.72
N ALA A 56 10.29 10.84 -11.11
CA ALA A 56 11.13 9.79 -10.56
C ALA A 56 11.31 9.95 -9.03
N ARG A 57 11.51 11.18 -8.54
CA ARG A 57 11.60 11.44 -7.08
C ARG A 57 10.29 11.12 -6.34
N LEU A 58 9.15 11.44 -6.94
CA LEU A 58 7.85 11.09 -6.37
C LEU A 58 7.64 9.57 -6.34
N LEU A 59 7.91 8.89 -7.46
CA LEU A 59 7.85 7.43 -7.54
C LEU A 59 8.79 6.75 -6.55
N ALA A 60 10.01 7.28 -6.36
CA ALA A 60 10.96 6.77 -5.38
C ALA A 60 10.41 6.87 -3.95
N SER A 61 9.77 7.99 -3.59
CA SER A 61 9.14 8.15 -2.27
C SER A 61 7.98 7.17 -2.05
N VAL A 62 7.13 6.98 -3.07
CA VAL A 62 6.01 6.02 -3.03
C VAL A 62 6.51 4.58 -2.95
N ALA A 63 7.52 4.23 -3.74
CA ALA A 63 8.16 2.92 -3.70
C ALA A 63 8.77 2.63 -2.32
N ALA A 64 9.47 3.60 -1.74
CA ALA A 64 10.05 3.47 -0.40
C ALA A 64 8.96 3.25 0.67
N ALA A 65 7.87 4.02 0.63
CA ALA A 65 6.73 3.80 1.54
C ALA A 65 6.11 2.40 1.37
N GLY A 66 5.95 1.94 0.13
CA GLY A 66 5.47 0.59 -0.17
C GLY A 66 6.40 -0.52 0.35
N ALA A 67 7.71 -0.33 0.24
CA ALA A 67 8.70 -1.26 0.79
C ALA A 67 8.66 -1.31 2.33
N VAL A 68 8.49 -0.15 2.99
CA VAL A 68 8.30 -0.08 4.45
C VAL A 68 7.01 -0.80 4.86
N HIS A 69 5.90 -0.61 4.14
CA HIS A 69 4.67 -1.36 4.41
C HIS A 69 4.86 -2.87 4.28
N ALA A 70 5.55 -3.34 3.22
CA ALA A 70 5.84 -4.76 3.07
C ALA A 70 6.67 -5.32 4.24
N TYR A 71 7.64 -4.55 4.74
CA TYR A 71 8.43 -4.91 5.92
C TYR A 71 7.55 -5.01 7.18
N LEU A 72 6.78 -3.96 7.50
CA LEU A 72 5.94 -3.94 8.70
C LEU A 72 4.90 -5.08 8.71
N LEU A 73 4.27 -5.37 7.56
CA LEU A 73 3.34 -6.49 7.42
C LEU A 73 4.03 -7.84 7.61
N THR A 74 5.28 -7.96 7.15
CA THR A 74 6.08 -9.16 7.35
C THR A 74 6.41 -9.37 8.82
N GLU A 75 6.81 -8.31 9.54
CA GLU A 75 7.06 -8.40 10.99
C GLU A 75 5.76 -8.74 11.76
N LEU A 76 4.65 -8.08 11.43
CA LEU A 76 3.36 -8.38 12.06
C LEU A 76 2.94 -9.86 11.86
N ALA A 77 3.20 -10.42 10.67
CA ALA A 77 2.91 -11.83 10.39
C ALA A 77 3.80 -12.80 11.20
N LYS A 78 4.99 -12.37 11.64
CA LYS A 78 5.84 -13.15 12.54
C LYS A 78 5.30 -13.08 13.96
N ASP A 79 4.94 -11.89 14.42
CA ASP A 79 4.43 -11.66 15.78
C ASP A 79 3.09 -12.37 16.01
N THR A 80 2.21 -12.38 15.01
CA THR A 80 0.90 -13.08 15.07
C THR A 80 1.04 -14.60 15.18
N ALA A 81 2.24 -15.16 14.97
CA ALA A 81 2.51 -16.60 15.07
C ALA A 81 2.99 -17.04 16.46
N SER A 82 3.21 -16.10 17.39
CA SER A 82 3.62 -16.35 18.79
C SER A 82 2.43 -16.26 19.73
#